data_AF-K2CFX6-F1
#
_entry.id   AF-K2CFX6-F1
#
_cell.length_a   1.000
_cell.length_b   1.000
_cell.length_c   1.000
_cell.angle_alpha   90.00
_cell.angle_beta   90.00
_cell.angle_gamma   90.00
#
_symmetry.space_group_name_H-M   'P 1'
#
loop_
_entity.id
_entity.type
_entity.pdbx_description
1 polymer ?
#
loop_
_entity_poly.entity_id
_entity_poly.type
_entity_poly.pdbx_seq_one_letter_code
_entity_poly.pdbx_strand_id
1 'polypeptide(L)'
;NSGTNTWAPSGTVFFRNSVFFAGLRGQALFEAKTEGGNMSPEEHFKGEFGRIRDVILGPDNMFYIATSNQDGRGLPKDTDDRIIKLNPQKL
;
A
#
# COMPACT_ATOMS: atom_id res chain seq x y z
N ASN A 1 -20.13 6.12 -4.20
CA ASN A 1 -19.62 6.55 -5.51
C ASN A 1 -18.34 7.35 -5.32
N SER A 2 -17.18 6.69 -5.31
CA SER A 2 -15.91 7.37 -5.62
C SER A 2 -15.95 7.77 -7.09
N GLY A 3 -15.53 8.98 -7.44
CA GLY A 3 -15.44 9.43 -8.83
C GLY A 3 -14.60 8.51 -9.72
N THR A 4 -14.32 8.96 -10.94
CA THR A 4 -13.64 8.23 -12.03
C THR A 4 -12.27 7.60 -11.68
N ASN A 5 -11.78 7.79 -10.46
CA ASN A 5 -10.66 7.07 -9.86
C ASN A 5 -11.16 6.24 -8.66
N THR A 6 -11.24 4.91 -8.82
CA THR A 6 -11.61 3.99 -7.73
C THR A 6 -10.41 3.79 -6.82
N TRP A 7 -10.32 4.58 -5.75
CA TRP A 7 -9.48 4.23 -4.61
C TRP A 7 -10.21 3.15 -3.83
N ALA A 8 -9.74 1.90 -3.94
CA ALA A 8 -10.21 0.76 -3.17
C ALA A 8 -9.21 0.49 -2.02
N PRO A 9 -9.19 1.31 -0.96
CA PRO A 9 -8.32 1.08 0.18
C PRO A 9 -8.81 -0.18 0.89
N SER A 10 -7.96 -1.20 0.98
CA SER A 10 -8.25 -2.42 1.73
C SER A 10 -7.52 -2.39 3.08
N GLY A 11 -6.25 -1.98 3.10
CA GLY A 11 -5.47 -1.71 4.32
C GLY A 11 -4.99 -0.28 4.45
N THR A 12 -5.07 0.27 5.66
CA THR A 12 -4.56 1.60 6.01
C THR A 12 -3.90 1.55 7.38
N VAL A 13 -2.75 2.22 7.54
CA VAL A 13 -2.06 2.36 8.83
C VAL A 13 -1.59 3.79 9.03
N PHE A 14 -1.72 4.31 10.26
CA PHE A 14 -1.16 5.61 10.63
C PHE A 14 0.21 5.41 11.28
N PHE A 15 1.20 6.15 10.79
CA PHE A 15 2.57 6.11 11.31
C PHE A 15 3.24 7.47 11.13
N ARG A 16 3.77 8.04 12.23
CA ARG A 16 4.56 9.31 12.23
C ARG A 16 3.96 10.45 11.39
N ASN A 17 2.71 10.81 11.67
CA ASN A 17 2.00 11.92 10.98
C ASN A 17 1.75 11.65 9.48
N SER A 18 1.81 10.39 9.08
CA SER A 18 1.44 9.94 7.74
C SER A 18 0.40 8.82 7.81
N VAL A 19 -0.53 8.84 6.87
CA VAL A 19 -1.46 7.74 6.60
C VAL A 19 -0.92 6.95 5.42
N PHE A 20 -0.62 5.68 5.63
CA PHE A 20 -0.22 4.75 4.59
C PHE A 20 -1.41 3.91 4.16
N PHE A 21 -1.61 3.72 2.86
CA PHE A 21 -2.71 2.90 2.36
C PHE A 21 -2.35 2.09 1.11
N ALA A 22 -2.96 0.91 1.00
CA ALA A 22 -2.68 -0.05 -0.05
C ALA A 22 -3.37 0.30 -1.39
N GLY A 23 -2.61 0.20 -2.49
CA GLY A 23 -3.08 0.43 -3.85
C GLY A 23 -3.24 -0.85 -4.67
N LEU A 24 -4.48 -1.30 -4.89
CA LEU A 24 -4.75 -2.45 -5.78
C LEU A 24 -4.49 -2.10 -7.26
N ARG A 25 -5.30 -1.21 -7.86
CA ARG A 25 -5.07 -0.76 -9.24
C ARG A 25 -3.87 0.18 -9.35
N GLY A 26 -3.60 0.94 -8.28
CA GLY A 26 -2.45 1.84 -8.20
C GLY A 26 -1.11 1.12 -8.10
N GLN A 27 -1.10 -0.16 -7.72
CA GLN A 27 0.08 -1.02 -7.58
C GLN A 27 1.22 -0.37 -6.76
N ALA A 28 0.87 0.29 -5.67
CA ALA A 28 1.80 1.01 -4.81
C ALA A 28 1.29 1.03 -3.37
N LEU A 29 2.21 1.27 -2.43
CA LEU A 29 1.88 1.72 -1.10
C LEU A 29 1.87 3.25 -1.15
N PHE A 30 0.75 3.88 -0.82
CA PHE A 30 0.66 5.33 -0.82
C PHE A 30 0.91 5.89 0.57
N GLU A 31 1.57 7.02 0.66
CA GLU A 31 1.77 7.78 1.89
C GLU A 31 1.16 9.18 1.76
N ALA A 32 0.19 9.50 2.61
CA ALA A 32 -0.36 10.84 2.71
C ALA A 32 0.05 11.49 4.04
N LYS A 33 0.84 12.57 3.97
CA LYS A 33 1.21 13.36 5.15
C LYS A 33 -0.02 14.08 5.69
N THR A 34 -0.26 14.00 6.99
CA THR A 34 -1.42 14.64 7.64
C THR A 34 -1.20 16.12 7.95
N GLU A 35 0.03 16.60 7.76
CA GLU A 35 0.45 17.98 8.01
C GLU A 35 1.17 18.55 6.78
N GLY A 36 1.15 19.89 6.63
CA GLY A 36 1.91 20.57 5.57
C GLY A 36 1.13 20.89 4.28
N GLY A 37 -0.19 20.68 4.26
CA GLY A 37 -1.09 21.20 3.21
C GLY A 37 -0.95 20.57 1.82
N ASN A 38 0.06 19.73 1.60
CA ASN A 38 0.26 19.06 0.33
C ASN A 38 -0.52 17.73 0.32
N MET A 39 -1.65 17.71 -0.38
CA MET A 39 -2.58 16.57 -0.40
C MET A 39 -2.22 15.47 -1.41
N SER A 40 -1.12 15.60 -2.15
CA SER A 40 -0.68 14.56 -3.09
C SER A 40 0.03 13.42 -2.33
N PRO A 41 -0.51 12.19 -2.34
CA PRO A 41 0.15 11.06 -1.71
C PRO A 41 1.46 10.72 -2.45
N GLU A 42 2.50 10.39 -1.70
CA GLU A 42 3.75 9.82 -2.21
C GLU A 42 3.55 8.34 -2.55
N GLU A 43 4.18 7.85 -3.62
CA GLU A 43 4.05 6.47 -4.10
C GLU A 43 5.31 5.65 -3.80
N HIS A 44 5.18 4.63 -2.95
CA HIS A 44 6.24 3.69 -2.62
C HIS A 44 6.06 2.36 -3.39
N PHE A 45 7.17 1.77 -3.85
CA PHE A 45 7.23 0.45 -4.52
C PHE A 45 6.33 0.30 -5.75
N LYS A 46 6.13 1.39 -6.51
CA LYS A 46 5.25 1.42 -7.67
C LYS A 46 5.57 0.32 -8.68
N GLY A 47 4.62 -0.61 -8.89
CA GLY A 47 4.72 -1.71 -9.83
C GLY A 47 5.66 -2.86 -9.40
N GLU A 48 6.36 -2.73 -8.27
CA GLU A 48 7.35 -3.72 -7.84
C GLU A 48 6.68 -5.01 -7.35
N PHE A 49 5.68 -4.86 -6.48
CA PHE A 49 4.92 -5.97 -5.89
C PHE A 49 3.57 -6.21 -6.59
N GLY A 50 3.22 -5.38 -7.57
CA GLY A 50 1.91 -5.41 -8.21
C GLY A 50 0.82 -4.88 -7.29
N ARG A 51 -0.32 -5.57 -7.25
CA ARG A 51 -1.54 -5.17 -6.53
C ARG A 51 -1.30 -5.33 -5.04
N ILE A 52 -1.32 -4.22 -4.30
CA ILE A 52 -1.20 -4.23 -2.84
C ILE A 52 -2.60 -4.17 -2.23
N ARG A 53 -2.90 -5.12 -1.35
CA ARG A 53 -4.20 -5.25 -0.71
C ARG A 53 -4.22 -4.70 0.69
N ASP A 54 -3.24 -5.01 1.52
CA ASP A 54 -3.26 -4.64 2.93
C ASP A 54 -1.90 -4.14 3.41
N VAL A 55 -1.91 -3.30 4.43
CA VAL A 55 -0.73 -2.84 5.17
C VAL A 55 -1.09 -2.70 6.64
N ILE A 56 -0.32 -3.36 7.50
CA ILE A 56 -0.47 -3.28 8.96
C ILE A 56 0.86 -2.96 9.63
N LEU A 57 0.83 -2.30 10.78
CA LEU A 57 1.97 -2.17 11.67
C LEU A 57 2.01 -3.38 12.60
N GLY A 58 3.07 -4.17 12.51
CA GLY A 58 3.31 -5.29 13.42
C GLY A 58 3.83 -4.83 14.79
N PRO A 59 3.83 -5.73 15.78
CA PRO A 59 4.30 -5.43 17.15
C PRO A 59 5.80 -5.12 17.22
N ASP A 60 6.56 -5.44 16.17
CA ASP A 60 7.98 -5.15 16.01
C ASP A 60 8.25 -3.79 15.32
N ASN A 61 7.22 -2.95 15.17
CA ASN A 61 7.27 -1.66 14.48
C ASN A 61 7.63 -1.75 13.00
N MET A 62 7.34 -2.90 12.37
CA MET A 62 7.55 -3.14 10.95
C MET A 62 6.22 -3.13 10.21
N PHE A 63 6.23 -2.71 8.96
CA PHE A 63 5.07 -2.85 8.09
C PHE A 63 5.01 -4.25 7.51
N TYR A 64 3.81 -4.83 7.50
CA TYR A 64 3.50 -6.08 6.81
C TYR A 64 2.50 -5.78 5.72
N ILE A 65 2.90 -6.06 4.48
CA ILE A 65 2.11 -5.79 3.28
C ILE A 65 1.66 -7.09 2.65
N ALA A 66 0.38 -7.18 2.27
CA ALA A 66 -0.17 -8.31 1.52
C ALA A 66 -0.37 -7.95 0.03
N THR A 67 0.13 -8.78 -0.89
CA THR A 67 -0.18 -8.67 -2.32
C THR A 67 -1.48 -9.40 -2.68
N SER A 68 -2.08 -9.04 -3.82
CA SER A 68 -3.33 -9.65 -4.32
C SER A 68 -3.33 -9.74 -5.85
N ASN A 69 -2.25 -10.27 -6.42
CA ASN A 69 -2.05 -10.45 -7.85
C ASN A 69 -2.84 -11.64 -8.42
N GLN A 70 -3.18 -12.63 -7.59
CA GLN A 70 -3.97 -13.80 -8.02
C GLN A 70 -5.49 -13.61 -7.93
N ASP A 71 -5.97 -12.39 -7.67
CA ASP A 71 -7.40 -12.08 -7.49
C ASP A 71 -8.22 -12.01 -8.80
N GLY A 72 -7.65 -12.47 -9.91
CA GLY A 72 -8.24 -12.42 -11.25
C GLY A 72 -8.14 -11.06 -11.95
N ARG A 73 -7.50 -10.05 -11.33
CA ARG A 73 -7.30 -8.71 -11.91
C ARG A 73 -5.83 -8.30 -12.00
N GLY A 74 -4.91 -9.17 -11.60
CA GLY A 74 -3.47 -8.97 -11.68
C GLY A 74 -2.81 -9.81 -12.77
N LEU A 75 -1.49 -9.67 -12.87
CA LEU A 75 -0.61 -10.53 -13.65
C LEU A 75 0.31 -11.27 -12.64
N PRO A 76 -0.16 -12.39 -12.08
CA PRO A 76 0.57 -13.06 -11.00
C PRO A 76 1.89 -13.66 -11.49
N LYS A 77 2.92 -13.54 -10.65
CA LYS A 77 4.16 -14.30 -10.79
C LYS A 77 4.04 -15.61 -10.02
N ASP A 78 4.89 -16.59 -10.31
CA ASP A 78 4.91 -17.90 -9.64
C ASP A 78 5.09 -17.82 -8.11
N THR A 79 5.62 -16.70 -7.64
CA THR A 79 5.90 -16.44 -6.21
C THR A 79 4.82 -15.62 -5.52
N ASP A 80 3.76 -15.23 -6.22
CA ASP A 80 2.62 -14.51 -5.62
C ASP A 80 1.59 -15.50 -5.04
N ASP A 81 0.71 -15.09 -4.13
CA ASP A 81 0.73 -13.83 -3.38
C ASP A 81 1.65 -13.91 -2.15
N ARG A 82 2.11 -12.75 -1.66
CA ARG A 82 3.16 -12.65 -0.62
C ARG A 82 2.76 -11.73 0.52
N ILE A 83 3.32 -12.03 1.69
CA ILE A 83 3.44 -11.09 2.80
C ILE A 83 4.87 -10.54 2.81
N ILE A 84 5.00 -9.21 2.72
CA ILE A 84 6.28 -8.51 2.64
C ILE A 84 6.46 -7.71 3.92
N LYS A 85 7.59 -7.91 4.59
CA LYS A 85 7.98 -7.15 5.78
C LYS A 85 8.89 -5.98 5.39
N LEU A 86 8.54 -4.77 5.79
CA LEU A 86 9.24 -3.53 5.45
C LEU A 86 9.55 -2.72 6.70
N ASN A 87 10.66 -1.99 6.68
CA ASN A 87 10.99 -1.03 7.73
C ASN A 87 10.37 0.34 7.38
N PRO A 88 9.32 0.81 8.07
CA PRO A 88 8.66 2.07 7.75
C PRO A 88 9.52 3.30 8.03
N GLN A 89 10.64 3.16 8.73
CA GLN A 89 11.58 4.26 8.98
C GLN A 89 12.55 4.51 7.81
N LYS A 90 12.54 3.62 6.79
CA LYS A 90 13.34 3.74 5.57
C LYS A 90 12.50 4.10 4.35
N LEU A 91 11.22 4.39 4.56
CA LEU A 91 10.31 4.94 3.55
C LEU A 91 10.51 6.45 3.48
#